data_AF-A0A850R0X0-F1
#
_entry.id   AF-A0A850R0X0-F1
#
_cell.length_a   1.000
_cell.length_b   1.000
_cell.length_c   1.000
_cell.angle_alpha   90.00
_cell.angle_beta   90.00
_cell.angle_gamma   90.00
#
_symmetry.space_group_name_H-M   'P 1'
#
loop_
_entity.id
_entity.type
_entity.pdbx_description
1 polymer ?
#
loop_
_entity_poly.entity_id
_entity_poly.type
_entity_poly.pdbx_seq_one_letter_code
_entity_poly.pdbx_strand_id
1 'polypeptide(L)' 'LFESDPSRRWILAGDDKNIVVVRQNNTTVVDKYGNYRVYDPNYQLKEEGKPKLSTLMQVMHELKRFYQPNNN' A
#
# COMPACT_ATOMS: atom_id res chain seq x y z
N LEU A 1 1.64 -14.32 23.74
CA LEU A 1 2.60 -13.77 22.75
C LEU A 1 1.85 -13.48 21.45
N PHE A 2 1.05 -12.41 21.44
CA PHE A 2 0.60 -11.70 20.24
C PHE A 2 0.38 -10.27 20.75
N GLU A 3 1.35 -9.39 20.54
CA GLU A 3 1.12 -7.97 20.83
C GLU A 3 0.11 -7.46 19.81
N SER A 4 -1.11 -7.18 20.27
CA SER A 4 -2.09 -6.43 19.50
C SER A 4 -1.62 -4.98 19.47
N ASP A 5 -0.64 -4.66 18.63
CA ASP A 5 -0.32 -3.27 18.37
C ASP A 5 -1.50 -2.65 17.61
N PRO A 6 -2.33 -1.79 18.25
CA PRO A 6 -3.46 -1.15 17.58
C PRO A 6 -2.98 -0.14 16.53
N SER A 7 -1.68 0.18 16.50
CA SER A 7 -1.07 1.14 15.60
C SER A 7 -0.91 0.64 14.17
N ARG A 8 -1.16 -0.66 13.90
CA ARG A 8 -0.99 -1.24 12.57
C ARG A 8 -2.09 -0.76 11.62
N ARG A 9 -1.87 0.44 11.09
CA ARG A 9 -2.79 1.19 10.21
C ARG A 9 -3.04 0.52 8.85
N TRP A 10 -2.21 -0.47 8.47
CA TRP A 10 -2.27 -1.12 7.16
C TRP A 10 -1.54 -2.47 7.12
N ILE A 11 -1.98 -3.34 6.21
CA ILE A 11 -1.30 -4.59 5.81
C ILE A 11 -0.84 -4.42 4.36
N LEU A 12 0.38 -4.88 4.04
CA LEU A 12 0.90 -4.92 2.67
C LEU A 12 0.92 -6.34 2.16
N ALA A 13 0.45 -6.52 0.94
CA ALA A 13 0.59 -7.73 0.13
C ALA A 13 0.98 -7.31 -1.30
N GLY A 14 1.55 -8.21 -2.09
CA GLY A 14 1.90 -7.87 -3.46
C GLY A 14 2.95 -8.78 -4.08
N ASP A 15 3.26 -8.48 -5.34
CA ASP A 15 4.30 -9.11 -6.15
C ASP A 15 5.20 -8.05 -6.80
N ASP A 16 5.96 -8.43 -7.81
CA ASP A 16 6.85 -7.55 -8.58
C ASP A 16 6.11 -6.46 -9.39
N LYS A 17 4.80 -6.61 -9.58
CA LYS A 17 3.99 -5.74 -10.45
C LYS A 17 2.98 -4.91 -9.69
N ASN A 18 2.45 -5.43 -8.58
CA ASN A 18 1.35 -4.82 -7.85
C ASN A 18 1.61 -4.83 -6.35
N ILE A 19 1.30 -3.69 -5.73
CA ILE A 19 1.31 -3.54 -4.28
C ILE A 19 -0.13 -3.31 -3.84
N VAL A 20 -0.56 -4.06 -2.83
CA VAL A 20 -1.89 -4.00 -2.24
C VAL A 20 -1.76 -3.53 -0.81
N VAL A 21 -2.39 -2.40 -0.51
CA VAL A 21 -2.48 -1.81 0.82
C VAL A 21 -3.87 -2.04 1.37
N VAL A 22 -4.00 -2.94 2.34
CA VAL A 22 -5.28 -3.25 3.00
C VAL A 22 -5.40 -2.42 4.28
N ARG A 23 -6.48 -1.65 4.40
CA ARG A 23 -6.86 -0.89 5.59
C ARG A 23 -8.26 -1.32 6.02
N GLN A 24 -8.67 -0.94 7.23
CA GLN A 24 -10.01 -1.30 7.75
C GLN A 24 -11.16 -0.92 6.81
N ASN A 25 -11.07 0.23 6.13
CA ASN A 25 -12.21 0.80 5.38
C ASN A 25 -11.97 0.89 3.87
N ASN A 26 -10.81 0.47 3.38
CA ASN A 26 -10.51 0.45 1.95
C ASN A 26 -9.29 -0.42 1.65
N THR A 27 -9.23 -0.84 0.39
CA THR A 27 -8.05 -1.48 -0.20
C THR A 27 -7.51 -0.59 -1.31
N THR A 28 -6.22 -0.33 -1.33
CA THR A 28 -5.57 0.42 -2.42
C THR A 28 -4.66 -0.51 -3.18
N VAL A 29 -4.87 -0.66 -4.48
CA VAL A 29 -3.97 -1.39 -5.39
C VAL A 29 -3.16 -0.38 -6.16
N VAL A 30 -1.85 -0.59 -6.24
CA VAL A 30 -0.90 0.27 -6.95
C VAL A 30 -0.11 -0.61 -7.91
N ASP A 31 -0.08 -0.26 -9.18
CA ASP A 31 0.75 -0.96 -10.16
C ASP A 31 2.18 -0.40 -10.19
N LYS A 32 3.08 -1.09 -10.87
CA LYS A 32 4.49 -0.69 -11.07
C LYS A 32 4.67 0.67 -11.76
N TYR A 33 3.64 1.18 -12.44
CA TYR A 33 3.65 2.48 -13.13
C TYR A 33 3.16 3.61 -12.22
N GLY A 34 2.69 3.29 -11.01
CA GLY A 34 2.16 4.27 -10.05
C GLY A 34 0.68 4.59 -10.26
N ASN A 35 -0.01 3.89 -11.17
CA ASN A 35 -1.46 4.00 -11.23
C ASN A 35 -2.06 3.31 -10.00
N TYR A 36 -3.10 3.90 -9.44
CA TYR A 36 -3.76 3.36 -8.26
C TYR A 36 -5.25 3.18 -8.49
N ARG A 37 -5.83 2.22 -7.75
CA ARG A 37 -7.27 2.00 -7.64
C ARG A 37 -7.61 1.81 -6.17
N VAL A 38 -8.68 2.47 -5.72
CA VAL A 38 -9.16 2.34 -4.35
C VAL A 38 -10.48 1.60 -4.38
N TYR A 39 -10.57 0.57 -3.54
CA TYR A 39 -11.74 -0.26 -3.38
C TYR A 39 -12.33 -0.04 -1.99
N ASP A 40 -13.65 -0.05 -1.90
CA ASP A 40 -14.38 -0.06 -0.62
C ASP A 40 -14.27 -1.45 0.07
N PRO A 41 -14.86 -1.64 1.27
CA PRO A 41 -14.86 -2.93 1.95
C PRO A 41 -15.55 -4.07 1.19
N ASN A 42 -16.42 -3.76 0.23
CA ASN A 42 -17.11 -4.72 -0.63
C ASN A 42 -16.35 -4.97 -1.95
N TYR A 43 -15.11 -4.49 -2.05
CA TYR A 43 -14.26 -4.57 -3.22
C TYR A 43 -14.85 -3.87 -4.47
N GLN A 44 -15.68 -2.85 -4.26
CA GLN A 44 -16.20 -2.00 -5.34
C GLN A 44 -15.25 -0.82 -5.57
N LEU A 45 -14.99 -0.50 -6.84
CA LEU A 45 -14.13 0.62 -7.20
C LEU A 45 -14.76 1.93 -6.72
N LYS A 46 -14.02 2.68 -5.90
CA LYS A 46 -14.39 4.06 -5.55
C LYS A 46 -13.96 5.00 -6.66
N GLU A 47 -14.93 5.58 -7.37
CA GLU A 47 -14.68 6.56 -8.43
C GLU A 47 -13.94 7.81 -7.95
N GLU A 48 -14.07 8.19 -6.67
CA GLU A 48 -13.48 9.41 -6.10
C GLU A 48 -12.42 9.17 -5.01
N GLY A 49 -11.91 7.95 -4.89
CA GLY A 49 -10.90 7.64 -3.88
C GLY A 49 -9.50 8.05 -4.33
N LYS A 50 -9.10 9.32 -4.22
CA LYS A 50 -7.65 9.65 -4.28
C LYS A 50 -7.01 9.19 -2.96
N PRO A 51 -6.18 8.12 -2.93
CA PRO A 51 -5.42 7.79 -1.75
C PRO A 51 -4.53 8.99 -1.44
N LYS A 52 -4.34 9.29 -0.15
CA LYS A 52 -3.39 10.31 0.26
C LYS A 52 -2.02 9.92 -0.31
N LEU A 53 -1.50 10.74 -1.22
CA LEU A 53 -0.20 10.54 -1.89
C LEU A 53 0.91 10.25 -0.88
N SER A 54 0.87 10.90 0.28
CA SER A 54 1.80 10.68 1.38
C SER A 54 1.80 9.25 1.92
N THR A 55 0.64 8.58 1.99
CA THR A 55 0.57 7.19 2.46
C THR A 55 1.13 6.23 1.42
N LEU A 56 0.95 6.52 0.14
CA LEU A 56 1.54 5.73 -0.92
C LEU A 56 3.08 5.85 -0.90
N MET A 57 3.59 7.08 -0.80
CA MET A 57 5.03 7.34 -0.71
C MET A 57 5.66 6.62 0.48
N GLN A 58 4.98 6.60 1.64
CA GLN A 58 5.46 5.88 2.81
C GLN A 58 5.54 4.37 2.55
N VAL A 59 4.52 3.77 1.94
CA VAL A 59 4.52 2.34 1.59
C VAL A 59 5.64 2.02 0.59
N MET A 60 5.82 2.85 -0.44
CA MET A 60 6.89 2.67 -1.41
C MET A 60 8.28 2.76 -0.77
N HIS A 61 8.47 3.65 0.19
CA HIS A 61 9.72 3.77 0.94
C HIS A 61 9.99 2.51 1.77
N GLU A 62 8.98 1.97 2.46
CA GLU A 62 9.09 0.75 3.25
C GLU A 62 9.46 -0.48 2.41
N LEU A 63 8.94 -0.57 1.18
CA LEU A 63 9.31 -1.64 0.25
C LEU A 63 10.74 -1.46 -0.27
N LYS A 64 11.19 -0.21 -0.44
CA LYS A 64 12.54 0.09 -0.91
C LYS A 64 13.63 0.00 0.17
N ARG A 65 13.27 -0.21 1.45
CA ARG A 65 14.23 -0.16 2.58
C ARG A 65 15.40 -1.13 2.46
N PHE A 66 15.28 -2.19 1.67
CA PHE A 66 16.33 -3.19 1.46
C PHE A 66 17.05 -3.06 0.12
N TYR A 67 16.64 -2.14 -0.75
CA TYR A 67 17.38 -1.86 -1.97
C TYR A 67 18.61 -1.07 -1.59
N GLN A 68 19.77 -1.73 -1.63
CA GLN A 68 21.05 -1.03 -1.53
C GLN A 68 21.26 -0.29 -2.86
N PRO A 69 21.50 1.03 -2.84
CA PRO A 69 22.02 1.68 -4.04
C PRO A 69 23.33 0.99 -4.38
N ASN A 70 23.45 0.50 -5.62
CA ASN A 70 24.71 -0.05 -6.11
C ASN A 70 25.76 1.05 -6.02
N ASN A 71 26.65 0.95 -5.04
CA ASN A 71 27.84 1.77 -4.95
C ASN A 71 28.84 1.20 -5.95
N ASN A 72 28.79 1.69 -7.20
CA ASN A 72 29.88 1.59 -8.15
C ASN A 72 30.68 2.89 -8.14
#